data_AF-A0A3A4AJI1-F1
#
_entry.id   AF-A0A3A4AJI1-F1
#
_cell.length_a   1.000
_cell.length_b   1.000
_cell.length_c   1.000
_cell.angle_alpha   90.00
_cell.angle_beta   90.00
_cell.angle_gamma   90.00
#
_symmetry.space_group_name_H-M   'P 1'
#
loop_
_entity.id
_entity.type
_entity.pdbx_description
1 polymer ?
#
loop_
_entity_poly.entity_id
_entity_poly.type
_entity_poly.pdbx_seq_one_letter_code
_entity_poly.pdbx_strand_id
1 'polypeptide(L)'
;MSVIHRSRADVPSLTPESILSHLPEEYRSGFLVEYHAALKQAYDPTRYDAIDKVLRLWRLQAVALSDPTYRQRMADAERGEPGVPAEDVIPGWANRS
;
A
#
# COMPACT_ATOMS: atom_id res chain seq x y z
N MET A 1 -15.46 8.29 -19.96
CA MET A 1 -14.33 8.32 -19.01
C MET A 1 -14.91 8.34 -17.60
N SER A 2 -14.99 7.19 -16.93
CA SER A 2 -15.44 7.12 -15.54
C SER A 2 -14.20 7.17 -14.64
N VAL A 3 -14.02 8.29 -13.94
CA VAL A 3 -13.08 8.35 -12.81
C VAL A 3 -13.70 7.47 -11.74
N ILE A 4 -13.12 6.28 -11.51
CA ILE A 4 -13.54 5.40 -10.43
C ILE A 4 -13.27 6.17 -9.13
N HIS A 5 -14.33 6.76 -8.58
CA HIS A 5 -14.29 7.41 -7.28
C HIS A 5 -14.10 6.30 -6.26
N ARG A 6 -12.84 5.98 -5.93
CA ARG A 6 -12.53 5.00 -4.90
C ARG A 6 -13.04 5.57 -3.58
N SER A 7 -14.20 5.07 -3.13
CA SER A 7 -14.86 5.58 -1.93
C SER A 7 -13.93 5.44 -0.74
N ARG A 8 -13.98 6.39 0.20
CA ARG A 8 -13.12 6.44 1.39
C ARG A 8 -13.23 5.19 2.28
N ALA A 9 -14.21 4.34 2.02
CA ALA A 9 -14.45 3.03 2.64
C ALA A 9 -13.58 1.87 2.09
N ASP A 10 -12.83 2.07 1.00
CA ASP A 10 -12.02 1.03 0.33
C ASP A 10 -10.53 1.06 0.74
N VAL A 11 -10.18 1.89 1.74
CA VAL A 11 -8.82 1.97 2.25
C VAL A 11 -8.76 1.22 3.59
N PRO A 12 -7.94 0.17 3.71
CA PRO A 12 -7.85 -0.60 4.95
C PRO A 12 -7.45 0.30 6.13
N SER A 13 -7.99 0.00 7.30
CA SER A 13 -7.50 0.58 8.55
C SER A 13 -6.11 -0.01 8.89
N LEU A 14 -5.42 0.58 9.88
CA LEU A 14 -4.11 0.08 10.32
C LEU A 14 -4.21 -1.15 11.25
N THR A 15 -5.31 -1.91 11.22
CA THR A 15 -5.40 -3.17 11.96
C THR A 15 -4.90 -4.33 11.10
N PRO A 16 -4.24 -5.34 11.69
CA PRO A 16 -3.80 -6.52 10.94
C PRO A 16 -4.93 -7.23 10.21
N GLU A 17 -6.10 -7.36 10.85
CA GLU A 17 -7.31 -7.96 10.27
C GLU A 17 -7.79 -7.19 9.04
N SER A 18 -7.87 -5.86 9.13
CA SER A 18 -8.33 -5.02 8.02
C SER A 18 -7.36 -5.09 6.84
N ILE A 19 -6.06 -5.14 7.09
CA ILE A 19 -5.05 -5.28 6.03
C ILE A 19 -5.16 -6.66 5.36
N LEU A 20 -5.29 -7.73 6.16
CA LEU A 20 -5.45 -9.10 5.65
C LEU A 20 -6.66 -9.27 4.73
N SER A 21 -7.80 -8.68 5.11
CA SER A 21 -9.04 -8.81 4.32
C SER A 21 -8.95 -8.10 2.97
N HIS A 22 -8.15 -7.03 2.88
CA HIS A 22 -7.96 -6.25 1.65
C HIS A 22 -6.80 -6.75 0.78
N LEU A 23 -5.91 -7.58 1.32
CA LEU A 23 -4.81 -8.18 0.55
C LEU A 23 -5.31 -9.32 -0.34
N PRO A 24 -4.85 -9.39 -1.61
CA PRO A 24 -4.98 -10.59 -2.42
C PRO A 24 -4.32 -11.78 -1.75
N GLU A 25 -4.86 -12.97 -1.96
CA GLU A 25 -4.52 -14.18 -1.21
C GLU A 25 -3.03 -14.54 -1.30
N GLU A 26 -2.41 -14.33 -2.45
CA GLU A 26 -0.99 -14.64 -2.68
C GLU A 26 -0.03 -13.79 -1.81
N TYR A 27 -0.48 -12.63 -1.30
CA TYR A 27 0.33 -11.72 -0.49
C TYR A 27 0.09 -11.86 1.01
N ARG A 28 -0.97 -12.55 1.43
CA ARG A 28 -1.34 -12.68 2.85
C ARG A 28 -0.26 -13.38 3.67
N SER A 29 0.39 -14.39 3.11
CA SER A 29 1.48 -15.12 3.78
C SER A 29 2.69 -14.22 4.04
N GLY A 30 3.08 -13.39 3.06
CA GLY A 30 4.17 -12.43 3.20
C GLY A 30 3.89 -11.40 4.31
N PHE A 31 2.68 -10.84 4.34
CA PHE A 31 2.27 -9.94 5.41
C PHE A 31 2.38 -10.60 6.79
N LEU A 32 1.88 -11.83 6.95
CA LEU A 32 1.92 -12.53 8.23
C LEU A 32 3.35 -12.81 8.70
N VAL A 33 4.27 -13.13 7.78
CA VAL A 33 5.69 -13.35 8.12
C VAL A 33 6.30 -12.07 8.69
N GLU A 34 6.12 -10.94 8.01
CA GLU A 34 6.69 -9.66 8.46
C GLU A 34 6.02 -9.13 9.73
N TYR A 35 4.70 -9.29 9.85
CA TYR A 35 3.95 -8.92 11.05
C TYR A 35 4.42 -9.70 12.28
N HIS A 36 4.58 -11.02 12.17
CA HIS A 36 5.12 -11.84 13.27
C HIS A 36 6.58 -11.50 13.58
N ALA A 37 7.39 -11.15 12.59
CA ALA A 37 8.77 -10.69 12.81
C ALA A 37 8.81 -9.35 13.56
N ALA A 38 7.87 -8.43 13.26
CA ALA A 38 7.73 -7.16 13.99
C ALA A 38 7.27 -7.36 15.43
N LEU A 39 6.33 -8.28 15.69
CA LEU A 39 5.93 -8.64 17.06
C LEU A 39 7.12 -9.12 17.89
N LYS A 40 8.02 -9.93 17.30
CA LYS A 40 9.25 -10.39 17.98
C LYS A 40 10.23 -9.25 18.27
N GLN A 41 10.28 -8.24 17.40
CA GLN A 41 11.16 -7.08 17.58
C GLN A 41 10.62 -6.09 18.60
N ALA A 42 9.30 -5.94 18.70
CA ALA A 42 8.67 -5.00 19.63
C ALA A 42 8.91 -5.34 21.12
N TYR A 43 9.40 -6.54 21.43
CA TYR A 43 9.90 -6.86 22.78
C TYR A 43 11.16 -6.06 23.16
N ASP A 44 11.90 -5.53 22.18
CA ASP A 44 12.97 -4.56 22.39
C ASP A 44 12.35 -3.15 22.46
N PRO A 45 12.45 -2.44 23.62
CA PRO A 45 11.90 -1.10 23.76
C PRO A 45 12.47 -0.07 22.77
N THR A 46 13.65 -0.31 22.19
CA THR A 46 14.21 0.57 21.14
C THR A 46 13.54 0.37 19.78
N ARG A 47 12.76 -0.71 19.61
CA ARG A 47 12.06 -1.11 18.39
C ARG A 47 10.54 -1.17 18.56
N TYR A 48 10.00 -0.42 19.52
CA TYR A 48 8.56 -0.40 19.79
C TYR A 48 7.70 -0.02 18.58
N ASP A 49 8.28 0.73 17.62
CA ASP A 49 7.59 1.19 16.40
C ASP A 49 7.63 0.18 15.23
N ALA A 50 8.24 -1.00 15.43
CA ALA A 50 8.39 -2.01 14.37
C ALA A 50 7.04 -2.48 13.81
N ILE A 51 6.04 -2.65 14.67
CA ILE A 51 4.69 -3.08 14.26
C ILE A 51 4.02 -1.99 13.43
N ASP A 52 4.08 -0.73 13.86
CA ASP A 52 3.49 0.40 13.15
C ASP A 52 4.08 0.58 11.75
N LYS A 53 5.40 0.38 11.61
CA LYS A 53 6.09 0.45 10.31
C LYS A 53 5.57 -0.62 9.35
N VAL A 54 5.46 -1.87 9.80
CA VAL A 54 4.94 -2.98 8.98
C VAL A 54 3.48 -2.70 8.58
N LEU A 55 2.63 -2.30 9.52
CA LEU A 55 1.21 -2.03 9.24
C LEU A 55 1.03 -0.89 8.23
N ARG A 56 1.81 0.18 8.34
CA ARG A 56 1.77 1.30 7.38
C ARG A 56 2.21 0.87 5.98
N LEU A 57 3.30 0.11 5.88
CA LEU A 57 3.80 -0.38 4.60
C LEU A 57 2.79 -1.29 3.91
N TRP A 58 2.28 -2.29 4.64
CA TRP A 58 1.35 -3.27 4.07
C TRP A 58 -0.02 -2.68 3.78
N ARG A 59 -0.45 -1.63 4.49
CA ARG A 59 -1.64 -0.86 4.12
C ARG A 59 -1.48 -0.21 2.74
N LEU A 60 -0.33 0.38 2.45
CA LEU A 60 -0.05 0.98 1.14
C LEU A 60 -0.06 -0.11 0.05
N GLN A 61 0.57 -1.25 0.33
CA GLN A 61 0.57 -2.38 -0.60
C GLN A 61 -0.84 -2.94 -0.83
N ALA A 62 -1.67 -3.07 0.20
CA ALA A 62 -3.06 -3.52 0.06
C ALA A 62 -3.87 -2.60 -0.83
N VAL A 63 -3.72 -1.27 -0.68
CA VAL A 63 -4.38 -0.28 -1.55
C VAL A 63 -3.94 -0.41 -3.01
N ALA A 64 -2.64 -0.60 -3.24
CA ALA A 64 -2.07 -0.74 -4.57
C ALA A 64 -2.50 -2.06 -5.23
N LEU A 65 -2.33 -3.18 -4.53
CA LEU A 65 -2.58 -4.52 -5.04
C LEU A 65 -4.07 -4.85 -5.17
N SER A 66 -4.97 -4.15 -4.47
CA SER A 66 -6.41 -4.29 -4.67
C SER A 66 -6.90 -3.61 -5.95
N ASP A 67 -6.10 -2.73 -6.58
CA ASP A 67 -6.43 -2.18 -7.89
C ASP A 67 -6.12 -3.21 -8.99
N PRO A 68 -7.12 -3.72 -9.73
CA PRO A 68 -6.89 -4.70 -10.79
C PRO A 68 -6.00 -4.15 -11.92
N THR A 69 -5.88 -2.83 -12.06
CA THR A 69 -5.02 -2.18 -13.06
C THR A 69 -3.58 -1.97 -12.59
N TYR A 70 -3.29 -2.14 -11.29
CA TYR A 70 -1.98 -1.82 -10.73
C TYR A 70 -0.84 -2.63 -11.35
N ARG A 71 -1.02 -3.94 -11.52
CA ARG A 71 0.00 -4.80 -12.15
C ARG A 71 0.27 -4.39 -13.60
N GLN A 72 -0.77 -4.01 -14.34
CA GLN A 72 -0.60 -3.54 -15.71
C GLN A 72 0.15 -2.21 -15.74
N ARG A 73 -0.23 -1.25 -14.88
CA ARG A 73 0.46 0.05 -14.78
C ARG A 73 1.94 -0.09 -14.40
N MET A 74 2.28 -1.06 -13.54
CA MET A 74 3.67 -1.39 -13.22
C MET A 74 4.41 -1.93 -14.45
N ALA A 75 3.82 -2.88 -15.18
CA ALA A 75 4.43 -3.42 -16.40
C ALA A 75 4.57 -2.37 -17.52
N ASP A 76 3.63 -1.44 -17.62
CA ASP A 76 3.71 -0.31 -18.55
C ASP A 76 4.86 0.64 -18.18
N ALA A 77 4.99 0.98 -16.89
CA ALA A 77 6.09 1.80 -16.39
C ALA A 77 7.47 1.14 -16.59
N GLU A 78 7.59 -0.16 -16.36
CA GLU A 78 8.81 -0.93 -16.62
C GLU A 78 9.20 -0.94 -18.11
N ARG A 79 8.21 -0.88 -19.00
CA ARG A 79 8.41 -0.76 -20.45
C ARG A 79 8.71 0.67 -20.91
N GLY A 80 8.69 1.64 -20.00
CA GLY A 80 8.91 3.06 -20.31
C GLY A 80 7.71 3.73 -20.97
N GLU A 81 6.51 3.16 -20.85
CA GLU A 81 5.30 3.79 -21.35
C GLU A 81 5.04 5.11 -20.59
N PRO A 82 4.66 6.19 -21.28
CA PRO A 82 4.38 7.47 -20.64
C PRO A 82 3.27 7.35 -19.59
N GLY A 83 3.59 7.70 -18.34
CA GLY A 83 2.61 7.84 -17.27
C GLY A 83 1.85 9.17 -17.33
N VAL A 84 0.94 9.36 -16.37
CA VAL A 84 0.32 10.68 -16.14
C VAL A 84 1.26 11.50 -15.26
N PRO A 85 1.65 12.73 -15.65
CA PRO A 85 2.45 13.62 -14.81
C PRO A 85 1.81 13.85 -13.44
N ALA A 86 2.63 13.90 -12.39
CA ALA A 86 2.14 13.98 -11.01
C ALA A 86 1.40 15.30 -10.73
N GLU A 87 1.81 16.39 -11.37
CA GLU A 87 1.17 17.71 -11.36
C GLU A 87 -0.27 17.69 -11.88
N ASP A 88 -0.60 16.77 -12.79
CA ASP A 88 -1.94 16.66 -13.38
C ASP A 88 -2.92 15.91 -12.47
N VAL A 89 -2.41 15.09 -11.53
CA VAL A 89 -3.23 14.20 -10.68
C VAL A 89 -3.14 14.51 -9.18
N ILE A 90 -2.07 15.16 -8.72
CA ILE A 90 -1.85 15.48 -7.31
C ILE A 90 -1.96 16.99 -7.11
N PRO A 91 -3.06 17.47 -6.49
CA PRO A 91 -3.22 18.89 -6.19
C PRO A 91 -2.04 19.46 -5.39
N GLY A 92 -1.51 20.59 -5.86
CA GLY A 92 -0.40 21.29 -5.22
C GLY A 92 0.97 20.63 -5.40
N TRP A 93 1.11 19.66 -6.31
CA TRP A 93 2.39 18.99 -6.57
C TRP A 93 3.45 19.92 -7.19
N ALA A 94 3.06 20.74 -8.17
CA ALA A 94 3.96 21.69 -8.83
C ALA A 94 4.60 22.72 -7.87
N ASN A 95 4.04 22.90 -6.67
CA ASN A 95 4.57 23.81 -5.65
C ASN A 95 5.58 23.13 -4.71
N ARG A 96 5.92 21.85 -4.93
CA ARG A 96 6.83 21.05 -4.08
C ARG A 96 8.13 20.63 -4.77
N SER A 97 8.26 20.89 -6.08
CA SER A 97 9.44 20.58 -6.90
C SER A 97 10.38 21.76 -7.02
#